data_AF-A0A2S0L4C0-F1
#
_entry.id   AF-A0A2S0L4C0-F1
#
_cell.length_a   1.000
_cell.length_b   1.000
_cell.length_c   1.000
_cell.angle_alpha   90.00
_cell.angle_beta   90.00
_cell.angle_gamma   90.00
#
_symmetry.space_group_name_H-M   'P 1'
#
loop_
_entity.id
_entity.type
_entity.pdbx_description
1 polymer ?
#
loop_
_entity_poly.entity_id
_entity_poly.type
_entity_poly.pdbx_seq_one_letter_code
_entity_poly.pdbx_strand_id
1 'polypeptide(L)' 'MKDEELIYLDTYVLQKDMRIRMPKSILENLNIEKGKSKFKVYYDQLNVQLILRVDEDENK' A
#
# COMPACT_ATOMS: atom_id res chain seq x y z
N MET A 1 3.96 0.59 -15.38
CA MET A 1 2.62 -0.01 -15.24
C MET A 1 1.70 0.80 -16.14
N LYS A 2 0.80 0.20 -16.91
CA LYS A 2 -0.19 1.00 -17.65
C LYS A 2 -1.23 1.48 -16.64
N ASP A 3 -1.51 2.77 -16.61
CA ASP A 3 -2.44 3.38 -15.64
C ASP A 3 -3.87 2.80 -15.70
N GLU A 4 -4.20 2.08 -16.78
CA GLU A 4 -5.49 1.45 -17.06
C GLU A 4 -5.92 0.39 -16.02
N GLU A 5 -5.00 -0.10 -15.17
CA GLU A 5 -5.30 -1.09 -14.11
C GLU A 5 -5.31 -0.50 -12.69
N LEU A 6 -5.12 0.82 -12.55
CA LEU A 6 -5.07 1.47 -11.25
C LEU A 6 -6.46 1.91 -10.79
N ILE A 7 -6.88 1.44 -9.61
CA ILE A 7 -8.10 1.88 -8.96
C ILE A 7 -7.72 2.98 -7.96
N TYR A 8 -8.25 4.19 -8.15
CA TYR A 8 -8.13 5.26 -7.16
C TYR A 8 -8.84 4.86 -5.85
N LEU A 9 -8.14 4.97 -4.72
CA LEU A 9 -8.68 4.61 -3.42
C LEU A 9 -8.97 5.83 -2.54
N ASP A 10 -7.97 6.71 -2.35
CA ASP A 10 -8.08 7.93 -1.55
C ASP A 10 -6.83 8.82 -1.73
N THR A 11 -6.81 10.01 -1.13
CA THR A 11 -5.65 10.90 -1.07
C THR A 11 -5.44 11.40 0.35
N TYR A 12 -4.22 11.25 0.88
CA TYR A 12 -3.87 11.66 2.23
C TYR A 12 -2.60 12.51 2.25
N VAL A 13 -2.55 13.43 3.22
CA VAL A 13 -1.33 14.20 3.53
C VAL A 13 -0.37 13.31 4.32
N LEU A 14 0.93 13.36 3.97
CA LEU A 14 2.00 12.78 4.78
C LEU A 14 2.08 13.53 6.11
N GLN A 15 1.81 12.82 7.20
CA GLN A 15 1.81 13.42 8.53
C GLN A 15 3.24 13.78 8.98
N LYS A 16 3.35 14.67 9.98
CA LYS A 16 4.65 15.16 10.49
C LYS A 16 5.56 14.06 11.02
N ASP A 17 5.00 12.93 11.44
CA ASP A 17 5.73 11.75 11.91
C ASP A 17 5.86 10.67 10.82
N MET A 18 5.79 11.07 9.56
CA MET A 18 6.01 10.22 8.37
C MET A 18 4.95 9.13 8.16
N ARG A 19 3.75 9.28 8.74
CA ARG A 19 2.65 8.32 8.55
C ARG A 19 1.71 8.75 7.43
N ILE A 20 1.19 7.77 6.70
CA ILE A 20 0.08 7.90 5.76
C ILE A 20 -1.05 7.00 6.26
N ARG A 21 -2.29 7.48 6.19
CA ARG A 21 -3.48 6.66 6.52
C ARG A 21 -3.75 5.71 5.36
N MET A 22 -4.02 4.44 5.67
CA MET A 22 -4.45 3.48 4.65
C MET A 22 -5.97 3.57 4.42
N PRO A 23 -6.46 3.53 3.15
CA PRO A 23 -7.90 3.44 2.86
C PRO A 23 -8.51 2.18 3.45
N LYS A 24 -9.76 2.23 3.92
CA LYS A 24 -10.41 1.03 4.50
C LYS A 24 -10.65 -0.08 3.46
N SER A 25 -10.84 0.29 2.19
CA SER A 25 -11.12 -0.63 1.09
C SER A 25 -10.02 -1.66 0.84
N ILE A 26 -8.77 -1.38 1.25
CA ILE A 26 -7.67 -2.33 1.03
C ILE A 26 -7.83 -3.63 1.82
N LEU A 27 -8.63 -3.63 2.90
CA LEU A 27 -8.85 -4.84 3.71
C LEU A 27 -9.54 -5.93 2.90
N GLU A 28 -10.57 -5.55 2.15
CA GLU A 28 -11.33 -6.46 1.29
C GLU A 28 -10.60 -6.69 -0.03
N ASN A 29 -10.10 -5.62 -0.67
CA ASN A 29 -9.45 -5.70 -1.98
C ASN A 29 -8.16 -6.53 -1.97
N LEU A 30 -7.40 -6.51 -0.88
CA LEU A 30 -6.14 -7.25 -0.73
C LEU A 30 -6.25 -8.46 0.21
N ASN A 31 -7.42 -8.70 0.80
CA ASN A 31 -7.66 -9.77 1.79
C ASN A 31 -6.64 -9.76 2.95
N ILE A 32 -6.50 -8.61 3.63
CA ILE A 32 -5.53 -8.39 4.71
C ILE A 32 -6.20 -8.07 6.06
N GLU A 33 -5.46 -8.25 7.15
CA GLU A 33 -5.94 -7.98 8.51
C GLU A 33 -5.15 -6.84 9.20
N LYS A 34 -5.88 -5.90 9.81
CA LYS A 34 -5.30 -4.78 10.56
C LYS A 34 -4.43 -5.29 11.71
N GLY A 35 -3.22 -4.75 11.82
CA GLY A 35 -2.31 -5.08 12.92
C GLY A 35 -1.64 -6.45 12.82
N LYS A 36 -1.90 -7.22 11.75
CA LYS A 36 -1.21 -8.49 11.46
C LYS A 36 -0.46 -8.42 10.14
N SER A 37 -1.18 -8.18 9.03
CA SER A 37 -0.59 -8.18 7.70
C SER A 37 0.49 -7.10 7.56
N LYS A 38 1.62 -7.48 6.97
CA LYS A 38 2.76 -6.59 6.72
C LYS A 38 2.78 -6.12 5.27
N PHE A 39 3.43 -4.99 5.04
CA PHE A 39 3.69 -4.45 3.72
C PHE A 39 5.17 -4.21 3.52
N LYS A 40 5.71 -4.69 2.39
CA LYS A 40 7.02 -4.30 1.90
C LYS A 40 6.88 -2.96 1.16
N VAL A 41 7.76 -2.01 1.49
CA VAL A 41 7.77 -0.65 0.90
C VAL A 41 8.93 -0.56 -0.09
N TYR A 42 8.63 -0.22 -1.34
CA TYR A 42 9.62 -0.04 -2.40
C TYR A 42 9.57 1.39 -2.93
N TYR A 43 10.73 1.93 -3.32
CA TYR A 43 10.82 3.17 -4.08
C TYR A 43 11.07 2.84 -5.55
N ASP A 44 10.07 3.08 -6.39
CA ASP A 44 10.17 2.95 -7.83
C ASP A 44 10.77 4.25 -8.41
N GLN A 45 12.07 4.20 -8.68
CA GLN A 45 12.83 5.34 -9.18
C GLN A 45 12.39 5.80 -10.58
N LEU A 46 11.88 4.89 -11.41
CA LEU A 46 11.51 5.21 -12.78
C LEU A 46 10.23 6.03 -12.84
N ASN A 47 9.25 5.70 -11.99
CA ASN A 47 7.96 6.37 -11.94
C ASN A 47 7.86 7.38 -10.78
N VAL A 48 8.92 7.53 -9.97
CA VAL A 48 9.02 8.43 -8.82
C VAL A 48 7.84 8.24 -7.84
N GLN A 49 7.63 6.99 -7.43
CA GLN A 49 6.51 6.60 -6.56
C GLN A 49 6.92 5.57 -5.51
N LEU A 50 6.14 5.48 -4.44
CA LEU A 50 6.24 4.38 -3.48
C LEU A 50 5.27 3.27 -3.87
N ILE A 51 5.76 2.03 -3.84
CA ILE A 51 4.94 0.83 -4.04
C ILE A 51 4.86 0.08 -2.72
N LEU A 52 3.64 -0.23 -2.29
CA LEU A 52 3.37 -1.07 -1.14
C LEU A 52 2.91 -2.44 -1.64
N ARG A 53 3.57 -3.51 -1.22
CA ARG A 53 3.17 -4.89 -1.54
C ARG A 53 2.86 -5.65 -0.26
N VAL A 54 1.77 -6.41 -0.26
CA VAL A 54 1.46 -7.33 0.85
C VAL A 54 2.63 -8.30 1.00
N ASP A 55 3.07 -8.49 2.23
CA ASP A 55 4.09 -9.49 2.55
C ASP A 55 3.43 -10.85 2.79
N GLU A 56 3.53 -11.74 1.82
CA GLU A 56 2.92 -13.08 1.88
C GLU A 56 3.75 -14.09 2.68
N ASP A 57 4.95 -13.71 3.14
CA ASP A 57 5.92 -14.61 3.78
C ASP A 57 5.58 -14.96 5.24
N GLU A 58 4.42 -14.59 5.79
CA GLU A 58 4.02 -14.94 7.17
C GLU A 58 3.59 -16.42 7.37
N ASN A 59 3.65 -17.26 6.34
CA ASN A 59 3.35 -18.70 6.39
C ASN A 59 4.55 -19.62 6.08
N LYS A 60 5.80 -19.19 6.32
CA LYS A 60 6.97 -20.07 6.30
C LYS A 60 7.69 -20.13 7.64
#